data_AF-A0A800ISZ2-F1
#
_entry.id   AF-A0A800ISZ2-F1
#
_cell.length_a   1.000
_cell.length_b   1.000
_cell.length_c   1.000
_cell.angle_alpha   90.00
_cell.angle_beta   90.00
_cell.angle_gamma   90.00
#
_symmetry.space_group_name_H-M   'P 1'
#
loop_
_entity.id
_entity.type
_entity.pdbx_description
1 polymer ?
#
loop_
_entity_poly.entity_id
_entity_poly.type
_entity_poly.pdbx_seq_one_letter_code
_entity_poly.pdbx_strand_id
1 'polypeptide(L)'
;MSNKDLAHHITHYRNVFVYLLIGTALTVAASYLEFNVKDSIAGAIFIGLLIASIKGYLVAANFMHLNSEKKMIYWILMLTVFFLILLLSIPLLWDINNMSNY
;
A
#
# COMPACT_ATOMS: atom_id res chain seq x y z
N MET A 1 4.34 40.54 -4.70
CA MET A 1 4.12 39.10 -4.98
C MET A 1 2.67 38.77 -4.67
N SER A 2 1.95 38.15 -5.61
CA SER A 2 0.49 38.00 -5.63
C SER A 2 0.02 36.84 -4.76
N ASN A 3 -0.98 37.08 -3.89
CA ASN A 3 -1.57 36.09 -2.97
C ASN A 3 -2.24 34.87 -3.63
N LYS A 4 -2.26 34.80 -4.97
CA LYS A 4 -2.94 33.78 -5.77
C LYS A 4 -2.12 32.48 -5.89
N ASP A 5 -0.80 32.58 -5.80
CA ASP A 5 0.11 31.43 -5.94
C ASP A 5 0.15 30.54 -4.69
N LEU A 6 -0.09 31.11 -3.50
CA LEU A 6 -0.08 30.36 -2.23
C LEU A 6 -1.27 29.41 -2.07
N ALA A 7 -2.45 29.80 -2.55
CA ALA A 7 -3.67 29.00 -2.39
C ALA A 7 -3.64 27.69 -3.20
N HIS A 8 -2.93 27.68 -4.34
CA HIS A 8 -2.89 26.52 -5.23
C HIS A 8 -2.02 25.37 -4.68
N HIS A 9 -0.95 25.70 -3.94
CA HIS A 9 -0.10 24.68 -3.30
C HIS A 9 -0.77 24.00 -2.10
N ILE A 10 -1.59 24.74 -1.35
CA ILE A 10 -2.28 24.24 -0.15
C ILE A 10 -3.42 23.27 -0.52
N THR A 11 -4.10 23.52 -1.64
CA THR A 11 -5.27 22.73 -2.06
C THR A 11 -4.89 21.30 -2.45
N HIS A 12 -3.74 21.11 -3.10
CA HIS A 12 -3.23 19.78 -3.44
C HIS A 12 -2.89 18.97 -2.19
N TYR A 13 -2.26 19.59 -1.19
CA TYR A 13 -1.91 18.92 0.07
C TYR A 13 -3.16 18.49 0.87
N ARG A 14 -4.22 19.30 0.83
CA ARG A 14 -5.48 19.04 1.54
C ARG A 14 -6.27 17.86 0.95
N ASN A 15 -6.37 17.75 -0.38
CA ASN A 15 -7.07 16.62 -1.01
C ASN A 15 -6.47 15.27 -0.60
N VAL A 16 -5.19 15.27 -0.30
CA VAL A 16 -4.39 14.08 -0.08
C VAL A 16 -4.49 13.63 1.35
N PHE A 17 -4.46 14.59 2.26
CA PHE A 17 -4.82 14.36 3.64
C PHE A 17 -6.21 13.70 3.74
N VAL A 18 -7.18 14.15 2.94
CA VAL A 18 -8.51 13.53 2.86
C VAL A 18 -8.45 12.10 2.33
N TYR A 19 -7.71 11.84 1.25
CA TYR A 19 -7.52 10.47 0.74
C TYR A 19 -6.88 9.51 1.76
N LEU A 20 -5.91 9.98 2.55
CA LEU A 20 -5.27 9.19 3.61
C LEU A 20 -6.22 8.93 4.78
N LEU A 21 -7.05 9.91 5.12
CA LEU A 21 -8.08 9.80 6.14
C LEU A 21 -9.14 8.78 5.70
N ILE A 22 -9.58 8.83 4.45
CA ILE A 22 -10.50 7.84 3.84
C ILE A 22 -9.88 6.45 3.85
N GLY A 23 -8.63 6.30 3.43
CA GLY A 23 -7.93 5.02 3.49
C GLY A 23 -7.88 4.48 4.91
N THR A 24 -7.71 5.35 5.91
CA THR A 24 -7.68 4.97 7.33
C THR A 24 -9.04 4.56 7.87
N ALA A 25 -10.08 5.29 7.53
CA ALA A 25 -11.46 4.89 7.82
C ALA A 25 -11.79 3.54 7.18
N LEU A 26 -11.36 3.30 5.93
CA LEU A 26 -11.54 2.01 5.24
C LEU A 26 -10.79 0.86 5.91
N THR A 27 -9.54 1.05 6.37
CA THR A 27 -8.83 -0.01 7.13
C THR A 27 -9.49 -0.33 8.45
N VAL A 28 -9.98 0.68 9.15
CA VAL A 28 -10.67 0.51 10.42
C VAL A 28 -12.00 -0.20 10.19
N ALA A 29 -12.77 0.21 9.18
CA ALA A 29 -14.01 -0.45 8.76
C ALA A 29 -13.77 -1.90 8.31
N ALA A 30 -12.71 -2.16 7.54
CA ALA A 30 -12.34 -3.51 7.14
C ALA A 30 -11.90 -4.39 8.32
N SER A 31 -11.22 -3.80 9.32
CA SER A 31 -10.90 -4.50 10.57
C SER A 31 -12.16 -4.84 11.39
N TYR A 32 -13.23 -4.05 11.27
CA TYR A 32 -14.53 -4.39 11.87
C TYR A 32 -15.30 -5.43 11.06
N LEU A 33 -15.03 -5.55 9.76
CA LEU A 33 -15.54 -6.62 8.88
C LEU A 33 -14.62 -7.86 8.94
N GLU A 34 -14.11 -8.21 10.12
CA GLU A 34 -13.45 -9.48 10.37
C GLU A 34 -14.45 -10.60 10.14
N PHE A 35 -14.50 -11.07 8.90
CA PHE A 35 -15.18 -12.28 8.49
C PHE A 35 -14.79 -13.39 9.47
N ASN A 36 -15.82 -13.92 10.16
CA ASN A 36 -15.81 -15.06 11.09
C ASN A 36 -14.48 -15.85 11.08
N VAL A 37 -13.69 -15.66 12.12
CA VAL A 37 -12.29 -16.08 12.35
C VAL A 37 -12.04 -17.60 12.30
N LYS A 38 -13.00 -18.41 11.83
CA LYS A 38 -12.96 -19.88 11.90
C LYS A 38 -12.64 -20.60 10.58
N ASP A 39 -12.93 -20.03 9.40
CA ASP A 39 -12.79 -20.77 8.12
C ASP A 39 -11.94 -20.11 7.02
N SER A 40 -11.47 -18.87 7.16
CA SER A 40 -10.77 -18.17 6.06
C SER A 40 -9.71 -17.16 6.48
N ILE A 41 -8.71 -17.64 7.24
CA ILE A 41 -7.48 -16.88 7.55
C ILE A 41 -6.80 -16.34 6.27
N ALA A 42 -6.77 -17.12 5.19
CA ALA A 42 -6.18 -16.68 3.93
C ALA A 42 -6.95 -15.50 3.28
N GLY A 43 -8.28 -15.48 3.39
CA GLY A 43 -9.12 -14.42 2.83
C GLY A 43 -8.96 -13.09 3.57
N ALA A 44 -8.85 -13.14 4.90
CA ALA A 44 -8.60 -11.95 5.72
C ALA A 44 -7.22 -11.33 5.43
N ILE A 45 -6.19 -12.17 5.30
CA ILE A 45 -4.83 -11.71 4.93
C ILE A 45 -4.83 -11.06 3.55
N PHE A 46 -5.51 -11.66 2.56
CA PHE A 46 -5.61 -11.09 1.21
C PHE A 46 -6.27 -9.71 1.20
N ILE A 47 -7.41 -9.55 1.89
CA ILE A 47 -8.10 -8.26 2.01
C ILE A 47 -7.21 -7.24 2.72
N GLY A 48 -6.54 -7.63 3.82
CA GLY A 48 -5.66 -6.74 4.57
C GLY A 48 -4.48 -6.25 3.73
N LEU A 49 -3.87 -7.16 2.96
CA LEU A 49 -2.73 -6.85 2.09
C LEU A 49 -3.13 -5.98 0.90
N LEU A 50 -4.33 -6.17 0.36
CA LEU A 50 -4.91 -5.33 -0.70
C LEU A 50 -5.12 -3.90 -0.19
N ILE A 51 -5.77 -3.72 0.96
CA ILE A 51 -6.01 -2.40 1.55
C ILE A 51 -4.69 -1.72 1.93
N ALA A 52 -3.74 -2.47 2.49
CA ALA A 52 -2.41 -1.97 2.80
C ALA A 52 -1.67 -1.49 1.53
N SER A 53 -1.77 -2.24 0.44
CA SER A 53 -1.16 -1.87 -0.85
C SER A 53 -1.76 -0.58 -1.43
N ILE A 54 -3.08 -0.42 -1.38
CA ILE A 54 -3.77 0.80 -1.83
C ILE A 54 -3.31 2.02 -1.01
N LYS A 55 -3.26 1.89 0.32
CA LYS A 55 -2.75 2.96 1.19
C LYS A 55 -1.30 3.32 0.89
N GLY A 56 -0.44 2.31 0.77
CA GLY A 56 0.98 2.50 0.45
C GLY A 56 1.17 3.19 -0.89
N TYR A 57 0.39 2.81 -1.91
CA TYR A 57 0.40 3.45 -3.22
C TYR A 57 -0.03 4.92 -3.15
N LEU A 58 -1.09 5.24 -2.41
CA LEU A 58 -1.51 6.63 -2.22
C LEU A 58 -0.48 7.48 -1.46
N VAL A 59 0.17 6.92 -0.43
CA VAL A 59 1.27 7.58 0.28
C VAL A 59 2.45 7.80 -0.69
N ALA A 60 2.85 6.80 -1.45
CA ALA A 60 3.97 6.92 -2.39
C ALA A 60 3.67 7.92 -3.51
N ALA A 61 2.50 7.85 -4.14
CA ALA A 61 2.10 8.72 -5.22
C ALA A 61 1.98 10.20 -4.79
N ASN A 62 1.76 10.45 -3.49
CA ASN A 62 1.40 11.78 -3.03
C ASN A 62 2.31 12.43 -1.98
N PHE A 63 2.85 11.71 -1.01
CA PHE A 63 3.78 12.29 -0.03
C PHE A 63 5.17 12.47 -0.63
N MET A 64 5.58 11.55 -1.50
CA MET A 64 6.70 11.77 -2.39
C MET A 64 6.13 12.40 -3.66
N HIS A 65 6.64 13.56 -4.05
CA HIS A 65 6.30 14.31 -5.27
C HIS A 65 6.71 13.56 -6.56
N LEU A 66 6.41 12.26 -6.63
CA LEU A 66 6.81 11.32 -7.69
C LEU A 66 6.17 11.65 -9.04
N ASN A 67 5.00 12.32 -9.02
CA ASN A 67 4.32 12.72 -10.24
C ASN A 67 4.96 13.95 -10.92
N SER A 68 5.84 14.68 -10.22
CA SER A 68 6.38 15.91 -10.78
C SER A 68 7.90 16.03 -10.79
N GLU A 69 8.70 15.06 -10.30
CA GLU A 69 10.10 14.94 -10.75
C GLU A 69 10.81 13.63 -10.33
N LYS A 70 11.70 13.14 -11.23
CA LYS A 70 12.66 12.00 -11.13
C LYS A 70 12.11 10.56 -11.29
N LYS A 71 12.14 10.06 -12.54
CA LYS A 71 11.96 8.62 -12.92
C LYS A 71 12.78 7.62 -12.09
N MET A 72 13.90 8.05 -11.50
CA MET A 72 14.81 7.21 -10.72
C MET A 72 14.16 6.60 -9.46
N ILE A 73 13.22 7.31 -8.82
CA ILE A 73 12.57 6.83 -7.59
C ILE A 73 11.56 5.71 -7.91
N TYR A 74 10.87 5.76 -9.05
CA TYR A 74 10.03 4.64 -9.48
C TYR A 74 10.86 3.37 -9.73
N TRP A 75 12.07 3.53 -10.28
CA TRP A 75 13.00 2.42 -10.49
C TRP A 75 13.44 1.76 -9.18
N ILE A 76 13.80 2.56 -8.17
CA ILE A 76 14.20 2.01 -6.86
C ILE A 76 13.02 1.37 -6.13
N LEU A 77 11.83 1.95 -6.22
CA LEU A 77 10.60 1.37 -5.66
C LEU A 77 10.27 0.03 -6.32
N MET A 78 10.34 -0.06 -7.65
CA MET A 78 10.13 -1.30 -8.38
C MET A 78 11.15 -2.37 -7.98
N LEU A 79 12.42 -1.98 -7.80
CA LEU A 79 13.47 -2.87 -7.31
C LEU A 79 13.16 -3.38 -5.89
N THR A 80 12.69 -2.52 -4.98
CA THR A 80 12.31 -2.95 -3.62
C THR A 80 11.13 -3.91 -3.61
N VAL A 81 10.11 -3.69 -4.45
CA VAL A 81 8.96 -4.61 -4.58
C VAL A 81 9.41 -5.95 -5.16
N PHE A 82 10.32 -5.94 -6.13
CA PHE A 82 10.90 -7.16 -6.69
C PHE A 82 11.62 -7.98 -5.62
N PHE A 83 12.47 -7.35 -4.79
CA PHE A 83 13.13 -8.01 -3.67
C PHE A 83 12.14 -8.52 -2.63
N LEU A 84 11.07 -7.76 -2.34
CA LEU A 84 10.02 -8.16 -1.39
C LEU A 84 9.33 -9.43 -1.86
N ILE A 85 8.94 -9.52 -3.14
CA ILE A 85 8.29 -10.71 -3.71
C ILE A 85 9.24 -11.91 -3.67
N LEU A 86 10.51 -11.71 -4.03
CA LEU A 86 11.53 -12.76 -3.95
C LEU A 86 11.66 -13.30 -2.53
N LEU A 87 11.79 -12.42 -1.55
CA LEU A 87 12.04 -12.78 -0.16
C LEU A 87 10.80 -13.42 0.49
N LEU A 88 9.60 -12.98 0.13
CA LEU A 88 8.33 -13.57 0.55
C LEU A 88 8.07 -14.94 -0.12
N SER A 89 8.59 -15.16 -1.33
CA SER A 89 8.44 -16.42 -2.07
C SER A 89 9.31 -17.55 -1.49
N ILE A 90 10.45 -17.26 -0.86
CA ILE A 90 11.36 -18.27 -0.28
C ILE A 90 10.65 -19.18 0.74
N PRO A 91 10.03 -18.66 1.82
CA PRO A 91 9.34 -19.50 2.79
C PRO A 91 8.13 -20.22 2.19
N LEU A 92 7.41 -19.61 1.24
CA LEU A 92 6.30 -20.25 0.52
C LEU A 92 6.76 -21.47 -0.28
N LEU A 93 7.84 -21.32 -1.06
CA LEU A 93 8.42 -22.41 -1.85
C LEU A 93 9.00 -23.51 -0.95
N TRP A 94 9.59 -23.13 0.18
CA TRP A 94 10.13 -24.08 1.16
C TRP A 94 9.01 -24.89 1.82
N ASP A 95 7.89 -24.27 2.17
CA ASP A 95 6.72 -24.94 2.74
C ASP A 95 6.08 -25.91 1.73
N ILE A 96 5.91 -25.48 0.47
CA ILE A 96 5.41 -26.34 -0.63
C ILE A 96 6.33 -27.55 -0.84
N ASN A 97 7.65 -27.35 -0.81
CA ASN A 97 8.60 -28.45 -0.94
C ASN A 97 8.54 -29.40 0.27
N ASN A 98 8.44 -28.89 1.50
CA ASN A 98 8.30 -29.75 2.68
C ASN A 98 6.99 -30.56 2.67
N MET A 99 5.88 -29.96 2.23
CA MET A 99 4.60 -30.66 2.06
C MET A 99 4.64 -31.74 0.97
N SER A 100 5.44 -31.55 -0.08
CA SER A 100 5.63 -32.53 -1.15
C SER A 100 6.52 -33.72 -0.74
N ASN A 101 7.29 -33.60 0.34
CA ASN A 101 8.20 -34.66 0.82
C ASN A 101 7.60 -35.49 1.97
N TYR A 102 6.30 -35.31 2.27
CA TYR A 102 5.46 -36.16 3.11
C TYR A 102 4.39 -36.86 2.25
#